data_AF-A0A932AWN3-F1
#
_entry.id   AF-A0A932AWN3-F1
#
_cell.length_a   1.000
_cell.length_b   1.000
_cell.length_c   1.000
_cell.angle_alpha   90.00
_cell.angle_beta   90.00
_cell.angle_gamma   90.00
#
_symmetry.space_group_name_H-M   'P 1'
#
loop_
_entity.id
_entity.type
_entity.pdbx_description
1 polymer ?
#
loop_
_entity_poly.entity_id
_entity_poly.type
_entity_poly.pdbx_seq_one_letter_code
_entity_poly.pdbx_strand_id
1 'polypeptide(L)'
;MSETPLNATTADIAGDYRAKVIEATHANISAAFDFASELAGAKSIPEMVERSAAHARKQFDAGSIQNREIWGLAQKLAVETARPAATSIAQAFDKTRQS
;
A
#
# COMPACT_ATOMS: atom_id res chain seq x y z
N MET A 1 -20.37 -20.53 11.25
CA MET A 1 -19.31 -19.59 10.82
C MET A 1 -19.18 -18.55 11.91
N SER A 2 -18.09 -18.56 12.65
CA SER A 2 -17.84 -17.63 13.76
C SER A 2 -17.47 -16.28 13.17
N GLU A 3 -18.26 -15.24 13.42
CA GLU A 3 -17.91 -13.88 13.03
C GLU A 3 -16.66 -13.46 13.82
N THR A 4 -15.52 -13.38 13.15
CA THR A 4 -14.35 -12.72 13.71
C THR A 4 -14.76 -11.28 14.03
N PRO A 5 -14.57 -10.80 15.28
CA PRO A 5 -15.00 -9.46 15.64
C PRO A 5 -14.28 -8.44 14.77
N LEU A 6 -15.02 -7.45 14.27
CA LEU A 6 -14.57 -6.40 13.33
C LEU A 6 -13.28 -5.67 13.77
N ASN A 7 -13.01 -5.63 15.08
CA ASN A 7 -11.78 -5.07 15.63
C ASN A 7 -10.52 -5.84 15.19
N ALA A 8 -10.60 -7.16 15.06
CA ALA A 8 -9.51 -8.02 14.63
C ALA A 8 -9.29 -7.86 13.13
N THR A 9 -10.35 -7.85 12.30
CA THR A 9 -10.25 -7.59 10.85
C THR A 9 -9.65 -6.22 10.54
N THR A 10 -10.06 -5.18 11.29
CA THR A 10 -9.51 -3.82 11.15
C THR A 10 -8.04 -3.78 11.56
N ALA A 11 -7.68 -4.45 12.66
CA ALA A 11 -6.30 -4.54 13.14
C ALA A 11 -5.38 -5.29 12.16
N ASP A 12 -5.89 -6.35 11.53
CA ASP A 12 -5.18 -7.12 10.51
C ASP A 12 -4.91 -6.27 9.27
N ILE A 13 -5.93 -5.60 8.72
CA ILE A 13 -5.77 -4.70 7.55
C ILE A 13 -4.79 -3.55 7.87
N ALA A 14 -4.85 -2.99 9.08
CA ALA A 14 -3.89 -1.97 9.52
C ALA A 14 -2.47 -2.54 9.67
N GLY A 15 -2.34 -3.80 10.10
CA GLY A 15 -1.07 -4.54 10.13
C GLY A 15 -0.47 -4.71 8.75
N ASP A 16 -1.26 -5.19 7.79
CA ASP A 16 -0.88 -5.36 6.39
C ASP A 16 -0.47 -4.04 5.75
N TYR A 17 -1.22 -2.97 5.98
CA TYR A 17 -0.88 -1.62 5.52
C TYR A 17 0.49 -1.18 6.03
N ARG A 18 0.75 -1.31 7.35
CA ARG A 18 2.04 -0.95 7.94
C ARG A 18 3.18 -1.79 7.38
N ALA A 19 2.99 -3.10 7.26
CA ALA A 19 3.99 -4.00 6.68
C ALA A 19 4.34 -3.59 5.25
N LYS A 20 3.33 -3.22 4.44
CA LYS A 20 3.53 -2.81 3.05
C LYS A 20 4.29 -1.48 2.92
N VAL A 21 4.01 -0.52 3.80
CA VAL A 21 4.77 0.75 3.84
C VAL A 21 6.24 0.51 4.21
N ILE A 22 6.51 -0.41 5.15
CA ILE A 22 7.89 -0.77 5.52
C ILE A 22 8.59 -1.48 4.37
N GLU A 23 7.92 -2.43 3.70
CA GLU A 23 8.44 -3.13 2.52
C GLU A 23 8.82 -2.14 1.41
N ALA A 24 7.92 -1.20 1.09
CA ALA A 24 8.18 -0.15 0.09
C ALA A 24 9.38 0.72 0.48
N THR A 25 9.49 1.10 1.76
CA THR A 25 10.63 1.88 2.28
C THR A 25 11.95 1.12 2.11
N HIS A 26 11.97 -0.17 2.48
CA HIS A 26 13.15 -1.01 2.33
C HIS A 26 13.55 -1.15 0.85
N ALA A 27 12.59 -1.44 -0.04
CA ALA A 27 12.82 -1.54 -1.47
C ALA A 27 13.39 -0.24 -2.06
N ASN A 28 12.89 0.93 -1.65
CA ASN A 28 13.39 2.23 -2.11
C ASN A 28 14.82 2.51 -1.64
N ILE A 29 15.15 2.15 -0.39
CA ILE A 29 16.51 2.29 0.14
C ILE A 29 17.48 1.37 -0.63
N SER A 30 17.14 0.10 -0.81
CA SER A 30 17.96 -0.84 -1.59
C SER A 30 18.19 -0.32 -3.01
N ALA A 31 17.11 0.13 -3.67
CA ALA A 31 17.19 0.71 -5.00
C ALA A 31 18.13 1.93 -5.08
N ALA A 32 18.08 2.82 -4.10
CA ALA A 32 18.96 3.99 -4.06
C ALA A 32 20.43 3.61 -3.91
N PHE A 33 20.75 2.60 -3.07
CA PHE A 33 22.12 2.10 -2.92
C PHE A 33 22.63 1.36 -4.15
N ASP A 34 21.79 0.54 -4.77
CA ASP A 34 22.11 -0.13 -6.03
C ASP A 34 22.44 0.91 -7.11
N PHE A 35 21.61 1.95 -7.23
CA PHE A 35 21.82 3.02 -8.19
C PHE A 35 23.09 3.83 -7.93
N ALA A 36 23.36 4.19 -6.66
CA ALA A 36 24.59 4.87 -6.30
C ALA A 36 25.82 4.04 -6.66
N SER A 37 25.75 2.72 -6.45
CA SER A 37 26.82 1.78 -6.82
C SER A 37 26.99 1.68 -8.34
N GLU A 38 25.88 1.64 -9.08
CA GLU A 38 25.87 1.68 -10.55
C GLU A 38 26.49 2.99 -11.08
N LEU A 39 26.18 4.14 -10.49
CA LEU A 39 26.79 5.41 -10.90
C LEU A 39 28.29 5.47 -10.57
N ALA A 40 28.69 5.01 -9.38
CA ALA A 40 30.09 4.97 -8.98
C ALA A 40 30.95 4.08 -9.88
N GLY A 41 30.36 3.04 -10.46
CA GLY A 41 31.02 2.14 -11.42
C GLY A 41 30.96 2.59 -12.89
N ALA A 42 30.33 3.72 -13.21
CA ALA A 42 30.24 4.22 -14.58
C ALA A 42 31.58 4.84 -15.03
N LYS A 43 31.98 4.58 -16.27
CA LYS A 43 33.26 5.01 -16.84
C LYS A 43 33.15 6.30 -17.64
N SER A 44 31.93 6.77 -17.88
CA SER A 44 31.65 7.96 -18.69
C SER A 44 30.28 8.58 -18.38
N ILE A 45 30.10 9.85 -18.74
CA ILE A 45 28.81 10.56 -18.59
C ILE A 45 27.68 9.91 -19.40
N PRO A 46 27.87 9.47 -20.67
CA PRO A 46 26.82 8.78 -21.41
C PRO A 46 26.35 7.48 -20.70
N GLU A 47 27.29 6.72 -20.14
CA GLU A 47 26.97 5.51 -19.38
C GLU A 47 26.20 5.83 -18.09
N MET A 48 26.51 6.93 -17.41
CA MET A 48 25.71 7.41 -16.27
C MET A 48 24.27 7.76 -16.68
N VAL A 49 24.08 8.42 -17.83
CA VAL A 49 22.76 8.78 -18.35
C VAL A 49 21.94 7.53 -18.67
N GLU A 50 22.55 6.55 -19.33
CA GLU A 50 21.92 5.27 -19.65
C GLU A 50 21.48 4.53 -18.38
N ARG A 51 22.38 4.40 -17.39
CA ARG A 51 22.07 3.76 -16.09
C ARG A 51 20.98 4.51 -15.34
N SER A 52 21.00 5.85 -15.36
CA SER A 52 19.95 6.70 -14.75
C SER A 52 18.59 6.48 -15.40
N ALA A 53 18.53 6.41 -16.73
CA ALA A 53 17.28 6.17 -17.46
C ALA A 53 16.73 4.76 -17.20
N ALA A 54 17.59 3.74 -17.13
CA ALA A 54 17.20 2.38 -16.79
C ALA A 54 16.67 2.29 -15.35
N HIS A 55 17.38 2.90 -14.40
CA HIS A 55 16.95 2.97 -13.00
C HIS A 55 15.59 3.66 -12.85
N ALA A 56 15.42 4.83 -13.46
CA ALA A 56 14.16 5.58 -13.40
C ALA A 56 12.96 4.77 -13.92
N ARG A 57 13.14 4.02 -15.01
CA ARG A 57 12.09 3.15 -15.57
C ARG A 57 11.72 2.02 -14.60
N LYS A 58 12.74 1.35 -14.04
CA LYS A 58 12.54 0.28 -13.04
C LYS A 58 11.82 0.80 -11.79
N GLN A 59 12.21 1.96 -11.28
CA GLN A 59 11.56 2.57 -10.10
C GLN A 59 10.14 3.02 -10.39
N PHE A 60 9.86 3.53 -11.59
CA PHE A 60 8.51 3.90 -11.98
C PHE A 60 7.57 2.70 -11.97
N ASP A 61 7.99 1.58 -12.57
CA ASP A 61 7.19 0.36 -12.62
C ASP A 61 6.93 -0.19 -11.21
N ALA A 62 7.98 -0.31 -10.39
CA ALA A 62 7.89 -0.80 -9.02
C ALA A 62 7.02 0.10 -8.12
N GLY A 63 7.25 1.42 -8.18
CA GLY A 63 6.47 2.40 -7.41
C GLY A 63 4.99 2.40 -7.80
N SER A 64 4.66 2.21 -9.08
CA SER A 64 3.26 2.14 -9.53
C SER A 64 2.51 0.93 -8.96
N ILE A 65 3.19 -0.21 -8.81
CA ILE A 65 2.61 -1.43 -8.25
C ILE A 65 2.43 -1.26 -6.73
N GLN A 66 3.49 -0.85 -6.03
CA GLN A 66 3.44 -0.63 -4.58
C GLN A 66 2.35 0.37 -4.18
N ASN A 67 2.20 1.47 -4.93
CA ASN A 67 1.20 2.49 -4.63
C ASN A 67 -0.24 1.98 -4.79
N ARG A 68 -0.50 1.10 -5.77
CA ARG A 68 -1.84 0.46 -5.93
C ARG A 68 -2.17 -0.47 -4.77
N GLU A 69 -1.19 -1.24 -4.29
CA GLU A 69 -1.39 -2.17 -3.19
C GLU A 69 -1.66 -1.44 -1.86
N ILE A 70 -0.87 -0.39 -1.58
CA ILE A 70 -1.06 0.47 -0.41
C ILE A 70 -2.43 1.18 -0.47
N TRP A 71 -2.79 1.72 -1.64
CA TRP A 71 -4.10 2.33 -1.84
C TRP A 71 -5.25 1.36 -1.62
N GLY A 72 -5.13 0.12 -2.11
CA GLY A 72 -6.13 -0.93 -1.90
C GLY A 72 -6.32 -1.26 -0.42
N LEU A 73 -5.23 -1.35 0.35
CA LEU A 73 -5.29 -1.56 1.80
C LEU A 73 -5.92 -0.36 2.54
N ALA A 74 -5.58 0.87 2.14
CA ALA A 74 -6.17 2.08 2.71
C ALA A 74 -7.69 2.16 2.45
N GLN A 75 -8.15 1.86 1.22
CA GLN A 75 -9.58 1.79 0.91
C GLN A 75 -10.29 0.72 1.73
N LYS A 76 -9.71 -0.49 1.84
CA LYS A 76 -10.28 -1.56 2.67
C LYS A 76 -10.41 -1.14 4.12
N LEU A 77 -9.38 -0.50 4.68
CA LEU A 77 -9.39 -0.01 6.05
C LEU A 77 -10.50 1.04 6.27
N ALA A 78 -10.64 1.99 5.34
CA ALA A 78 -11.70 3.01 5.42
C ALA A 78 -13.11 2.40 5.36
N VAL A 79 -13.33 1.44 4.46
CA VAL A 79 -14.62 0.73 4.33
C VAL A 79 -14.93 -0.10 5.57
N GLU A 80 -13.95 -0.84 6.09
CA GLU A 80 -14.07 -1.64 7.32
C GLU A 80 -14.47 -0.76 8.51
N THR A 81 -13.80 0.39 8.65
CA THR A 81 -14.04 1.35 9.74
C THR A 81 -15.44 1.97 9.67
N ALA A 82 -15.98 2.20 8.47
CA ALA A 82 -17.31 2.79 8.28
C ALA A 82 -18.47 1.77 8.43
N ARG A 83 -18.18 0.46 8.37
CA ARG A 83 -19.19 -0.60 8.38
C ARG A 83 -20.14 -0.56 9.59
N PRO A 84 -19.69 -0.34 10.84
CA PRO A 84 -20.59 -0.34 12.00
C PRO A 84 -21.68 0.73 11.93
N ALA A 85 -21.34 1.92 11.44
CA ALA A 85 -22.29 3.01 11.29
C ALA A 85 -23.36 2.65 10.26
N ALA A 86 -22.96 2.10 9.11
CA ALA A 86 -23.89 1.65 8.07
C ALA A 86 -24.82 0.54 8.55
N THR A 87 -24.28 -0.46 9.27
CA THR A 87 -25.08 -1.54 9.87
C THR A 87 -26.09 -1.02 10.89
N SER A 88 -25.67 -0.07 11.74
CA SER A 88 -26.55 0.51 12.77
C SER A 88 -27.71 1.30 12.15
N ILE A 89 -27.45 2.03 11.06
CA ILE A 89 -28.48 2.78 10.31
C ILE A 89 -29.48 1.81 9.66
N ALA A 90 -28.99 0.77 8.97
CA ALA A 90 -29.86 -0.21 8.33
C ALA A 90 -30.79 -0.91 9.34
N GLN A 91 -30.26 -1.29 10.51
CA GLN A 91 -31.05 -1.87 11.60
C GLN A 91 -32.14 -0.92 12.12
N ALA A 92 -31.85 0.37 12.25
CA ALA A 92 -32.84 1.37 12.68
C ALA A 92 -33.99 1.54 11.67
N PHE A 93 -33.68 1.50 10.37
CA PHE A 93 -34.68 1.55 9.30
C PHE A 93 -35.57 0.30 9.28
N ASP A 94 -34.99 -0.90 9.41
CA ASP A 94 -35.77 -2.14 9.46
C ASP A 94 -36.70 -2.18 10.67
N LYS A 95 -36.24 -1.72 11.83
CA LYS A 95 -37.06 -1.63 13.05
C LYS A 95 -38.25 -0.69 12.87
N THR A 96 -38.07 0.41 12.15
CA THR A 96 -39.13 1.39 11.85
C THR A 96 -40.13 0.84 10.82
N ARG A 97 -39.68 0.04 9.86
CA ARG A 97 -40.54 -0.60 8.84
C ARG A 97 -41.40 -1.75 9.40
N GLN A 98 -41.00 -2.32 10.54
CA GLN A 98 -41.71 -3.42 11.22
C GLN A 98 -42.63 -2.93 12.36
N SER A 99 -42.67 -1.64 12.65
CA SER A 99 -43.56 -0.99 13.63
C SER A 99 -44.74 -0.33 12.95
#